data_AF-A0A7C2JRA3-F1
#
_entry.id   AF-A0A7C2JRA3-F1
#
_cell.length_a   1.000
_cell.length_b   1.000
_cell.length_c   1.000
_cell.angle_alpha   90.00
_cell.angle_beta   90.00
_cell.angle_gamma   90.00
#
_symmetry.space_group_name_H-M   'P 1'
#
loop_
_entity.id
_entity.type
_entity.pdbx_description
1 polymer ?
#
loop_
_entity_poly.entity_id
_entity_poly.type
_entity_poly.pdbx_seq_one_letter_code
_entity_poly.pdbx_strand_id
1 'polypeptide(L)'
;MARRERPATPLSDPADLVAELSRAHIAARCLHVIAELGVADAVGPQGAFADEIAAQAGSSADALDRMLRLLAAHGIFERSSDGRYLHTPASRLLRSDAPGSLRSYVRMAGMPAFWDAFTELGRTAASSTRRRDMASLVEYFAAHPEEAAIFNAAMVSKSRAVLPAVAAAYDFDPFATIVDVGGGRGHLLKLILERTPAARGILFERPHVIADAEPAQRLELVAGDFFADALPAAGLYLLMDVLHDWDDAGAARILGAVRRAAPPGARLLIVETLLPETP
;
A
#
# COMPACT_ATOMS: atom_id res chain seq x y z
N MET A 1 19.22 -19.68 -21.99
CA MET A 1 18.65 -20.06 -20.67
C MET A 1 17.14 -20.06 -20.84
N ALA A 2 16.52 -21.23 -20.92
CA ALA A 2 15.13 -21.39 -21.35
C ALA A 2 14.16 -20.79 -20.33
N ARG A 3 13.23 -19.94 -20.81
CA ARG A 3 12.09 -19.44 -20.03
C ARG A 3 11.29 -20.65 -19.54
N ARG A 4 11.23 -20.85 -18.22
CA ARG A 4 10.18 -21.69 -17.62
C ARG A 4 8.88 -20.92 -17.75
N GLU A 5 8.09 -21.27 -18.75
CA GLU A 5 6.68 -20.88 -18.81
C GLU A 5 5.98 -21.44 -17.56
N ARG A 6 5.33 -20.55 -16.81
CA ARG A 6 4.40 -20.96 -15.76
C ARG A 6 3.28 -21.75 -16.46
N PRO A 7 2.90 -22.95 -15.98
CA PRO A 7 1.74 -23.64 -16.53
C PRO A 7 0.53 -22.72 -16.40
N ALA A 8 -0.11 -22.42 -17.53
CA ALA A 8 -1.35 -21.68 -17.56
C ALA A 8 -2.35 -22.42 -16.67
N THR A 9 -2.87 -21.74 -15.65
CA THR A 9 -4.06 -22.18 -14.91
C THR A 9 -5.12 -22.54 -15.96
N PRO A 10 -5.81 -23.69 -15.86
CA PRO A 10 -6.83 -24.04 -16.84
C PRO A 10 -7.77 -22.85 -16.98
N LEU A 11 -7.86 -22.31 -18.21
CA LEU A 11 -8.74 -21.20 -18.53
C LEU A 11 -10.12 -21.58 -18.03
N SER A 12 -10.64 -20.84 -17.04
CA SER A 12 -12.04 -20.96 -16.64
C SER A 12 -12.90 -20.78 -17.89
N ASP A 13 -14.03 -21.48 -17.96
CA ASP A 13 -15.03 -21.24 -19.00
C ASP A 13 -15.24 -19.71 -19.08
N PRO A 14 -15.22 -19.08 -20.27
CA PRO A 14 -15.47 -17.64 -20.39
C PRO A 14 -16.70 -17.16 -19.62
N ALA A 15 -17.75 -17.97 -19.53
CA ALA A 15 -18.92 -17.66 -18.72
C ALA A 15 -18.61 -17.63 -17.21
N ASP A 16 -17.82 -18.59 -16.73
CA ASP A 16 -17.36 -18.65 -15.34
C ASP A 16 -16.46 -17.46 -15.00
N LEU A 17 -15.55 -17.06 -15.89
CA LEU A 17 -14.69 -15.89 -15.70
C LEU A 17 -15.52 -14.59 -15.54
N VAL A 18 -16.48 -14.38 -16.44
CA VAL A 18 -17.38 -13.20 -16.35
C VAL A 18 -18.22 -13.25 -15.07
N ALA A 19 -18.74 -14.41 -14.71
CA ALA A 19 -19.50 -14.60 -13.49
C ALA A 19 -18.64 -14.42 -12.22
N GLU A 20 -17.37 -14.79 -12.25
CA GLU A 20 -16.41 -14.60 -11.17
C GLU A 20 -16.10 -13.11 -10.98
N LEU A 21 -15.68 -12.42 -12.05
CA LEU A 21 -15.31 -11.01 -11.99
C LEU A 21 -16.49 -10.10 -11.61
N SER A 22 -17.70 -10.39 -12.10
CA SER A 22 -18.90 -9.63 -11.73
C SER A 22 -19.23 -9.71 -10.23
N ARG A 23 -18.81 -10.79 -9.55
CA ARG A 23 -19.05 -11.04 -8.12
C ARG A 23 -17.82 -10.87 -7.24
N ALA A 24 -16.65 -10.56 -7.81
CA ALA A 24 -15.39 -10.40 -7.06
C ALA A 24 -15.50 -9.40 -5.90
N HIS A 25 -16.40 -8.42 -6.05
CA HIS A 25 -16.70 -7.40 -5.04
C HIS A 25 -17.29 -7.97 -3.74
N ILE A 26 -17.95 -9.14 -3.76
CA ILE A 26 -18.61 -9.74 -2.59
C ILE A 26 -17.57 -10.17 -1.54
N ALA A 27 -16.55 -10.91 -1.96
CA ALA A 27 -15.47 -11.34 -1.06
C ALA A 27 -14.70 -10.14 -0.51
N ALA A 28 -14.42 -9.13 -1.35
CA ALA A 28 -13.80 -7.88 -0.92
C ALA A 28 -14.64 -7.16 0.13
N ARG A 29 -15.96 -7.02 -0.06
CA ARG A 29 -16.85 -6.41 0.94
C ARG A 29 -16.89 -7.18 2.25
N CYS A 30 -16.91 -8.52 2.22
CA CYS A 30 -16.83 -9.32 3.44
C CYS A 30 -15.52 -9.04 4.19
N LEU A 31 -14.39 -8.98 3.47
CA LEU A 31 -13.08 -8.66 4.04
C LEU A 31 -13.04 -7.28 4.70
N HIS A 32 -13.63 -6.26 4.05
CA HIS A 32 -13.75 -4.91 4.62
C HIS A 32 -14.55 -4.92 5.93
N VAL A 33 -15.70 -5.58 5.93
CA VAL A 33 -16.61 -5.62 7.09
C VAL A 33 -15.94 -6.32 8.29
N ILE A 34 -15.29 -7.46 8.08
CA ILE A 34 -14.64 -8.17 9.20
C ILE A 34 -13.44 -7.40 9.77
N ALA A 35 -12.74 -6.61 8.93
CA ALA A 35 -11.65 -5.76 9.38
C ALA A 35 -12.18 -4.57 10.19
N GLU A 36 -13.32 -3.99 9.80
CA GLU A 36 -13.99 -2.96 10.56
C GLU A 36 -14.41 -3.48 11.94
N LEU A 37 -15.10 -4.64 11.97
CA LEU A 37 -15.60 -5.30 13.17
C LEU A 37 -14.50 -5.88 14.08
N GLY A 38 -13.23 -5.85 13.68
CA GLY A 38 -12.13 -6.37 14.50
C GLY A 38 -12.17 -7.89 14.68
N VAL A 39 -12.75 -8.63 13.72
CA VAL A 39 -12.98 -10.08 13.82
C VAL A 39 -11.68 -10.85 14.05
N ALA A 40 -10.59 -10.47 13.39
CA ALA A 40 -9.30 -11.12 13.57
C ALA A 40 -8.73 -10.97 14.99
N ASP A 41 -9.10 -9.91 15.70
CA ASP A 41 -8.68 -9.71 17.10
C ASP A 41 -9.47 -10.63 18.05
N ALA A 42 -10.73 -10.95 17.70
CA ALA A 42 -11.62 -11.83 18.46
C ALA A 42 -11.36 -13.33 18.25
N VAL A 43 -10.56 -13.71 17.24
CA VAL A 43 -10.13 -15.10 17.05
C VAL A 43 -8.93 -15.39 17.97
N GLY A 44 -9.14 -16.28 18.95
CA GLY A 44 -8.10 -16.70 19.87
C GLY A 44 -7.02 -17.60 19.24
N PRO A 45 -5.92 -17.90 19.96
CA PRO A 45 -4.84 -18.75 19.46
C PRO A 45 -5.29 -20.15 19.01
N GLN A 46 -6.34 -20.69 19.65
CA GLN A 46 -6.93 -22.00 19.34
C GLN A 46 -8.17 -21.90 18.44
N GLY A 47 -8.42 -20.72 17.87
CA GLY A 47 -9.65 -20.43 17.12
C GLY A 47 -10.85 -20.09 18.01
N ALA A 48 -11.96 -19.74 17.37
CA ALA A 48 -13.22 -19.39 18.02
C ALA A 48 -14.42 -19.75 17.13
N PHE A 49 -15.56 -20.03 17.73
CA PHE A 49 -16.82 -20.22 17.02
C PHE A 49 -17.41 -18.88 16.56
N ALA A 50 -18.27 -18.91 15.54
CA ALA A 50 -18.85 -17.70 14.98
C ALA A 50 -19.65 -16.87 16.00
N ASP A 51 -20.34 -17.52 16.94
CA ASP A 51 -21.10 -16.87 18.01
C ASP A 51 -20.18 -16.21 19.05
N GLU A 52 -19.08 -16.85 19.43
CA GLU A 52 -18.04 -16.28 20.29
C GLU A 52 -17.43 -15.02 19.67
N ILE A 53 -17.06 -15.10 18.38
CA ILE A 53 -16.49 -13.97 17.64
C ILE A 53 -17.55 -12.86 17.50
N ALA A 54 -18.78 -13.21 17.15
CA ALA A 54 -19.86 -12.25 16.95
C ALA A 54 -20.22 -11.50 18.24
N ALA A 55 -20.21 -12.19 19.38
CA ALA A 55 -20.43 -11.58 20.69
C ALA A 55 -19.35 -10.53 21.02
N GLN A 56 -18.08 -10.81 20.71
CA GLN A 56 -16.98 -9.85 20.91
C GLN A 56 -17.03 -8.69 19.91
N ALA A 57 -17.40 -8.98 18.66
CA ALA A 57 -17.47 -7.99 17.58
C ALA A 57 -18.78 -7.17 17.57
N GLY A 58 -19.74 -7.47 18.45
CA GLY A 58 -21.05 -6.80 18.48
C GLY A 58 -21.88 -7.02 17.21
N SER A 59 -21.86 -8.23 16.64
CA SER A 59 -22.50 -8.54 15.35
C SER A 59 -23.42 -9.76 15.41
N SER A 60 -24.13 -10.05 14.32
CA SER A 60 -24.97 -11.25 14.20
C SER A 60 -24.11 -12.48 13.90
N ALA A 61 -24.24 -13.53 14.73
CA ALA A 61 -23.52 -14.79 14.54
C ALA A 61 -23.80 -15.45 13.18
N ASP A 62 -25.04 -15.45 12.70
CA ASP A 62 -25.41 -16.02 11.40
C ASP A 62 -24.77 -15.25 10.25
N ALA A 63 -24.88 -13.92 10.27
CA ALA A 63 -24.30 -13.07 9.23
C ALA A 63 -22.77 -13.20 9.21
N LEU A 64 -22.15 -13.21 10.38
CA LEU A 64 -20.70 -13.34 10.52
C LEU A 64 -20.21 -14.72 10.07
N ASP A 65 -20.91 -15.80 10.44
CA ASP A 65 -20.56 -17.15 10.00
C ASP A 65 -20.57 -17.23 8.46
N ARG A 66 -21.57 -16.68 7.79
CA ARG A 66 -21.64 -16.67 6.32
C ARG A 66 -20.46 -15.93 5.68
N MET A 67 -20.09 -14.78 6.23
CA MET A 67 -18.92 -14.02 5.75
C MET A 67 -17.62 -14.79 5.99
N LEU A 68 -17.44 -15.37 7.18
CA LEU A 68 -16.25 -16.13 7.54
C LEU A 68 -16.11 -17.42 6.72
N ARG A 69 -17.22 -18.12 6.40
CA ARG A 69 -17.19 -19.27 5.47
C ARG A 69 -16.67 -18.88 4.10
N LEU A 70 -17.16 -17.77 3.55
CA LEU A 70 -16.70 -17.27 2.25
C LEU A 70 -15.20 -16.92 2.31
N LEU A 71 -14.79 -16.15 3.32
CA LEU A 71 -13.39 -15.77 3.49
C LEU A 71 -12.47 -16.95 3.78
N ALA A 72 -12.97 -18.01 4.42
CA ALA A 72 -12.25 -19.25 4.60
C ALA A 72 -12.06 -20.01 3.28
N ALA A 73 -13.05 -20.01 2.39
CA ALA A 73 -12.91 -20.55 1.04
C ALA A 73 -11.85 -19.80 0.20
N HIS A 74 -11.61 -18.52 0.51
CA HIS A 74 -10.52 -17.71 -0.07
C HIS A 74 -9.20 -17.79 0.73
N GLY A 75 -9.10 -18.63 1.76
CA GLY A 75 -7.87 -18.84 2.54
C GLY A 75 -7.54 -17.73 3.55
N ILE A 76 -8.44 -16.78 3.80
CA ILE A 76 -8.25 -15.73 4.82
C ILE A 76 -8.34 -16.34 6.22
N PHE A 77 -9.29 -17.24 6.45
CA PHE A 77 -9.37 -18.05 7.67
C PHE A 77 -9.36 -19.53 7.29
N GLU A 78 -9.15 -20.38 8.28
CA GLU A 78 -9.42 -21.80 8.15
C GLU A 78 -10.63 -22.15 9.01
N ARG A 79 -11.47 -23.06 8.55
CA ARG A 79 -12.58 -23.60 9.34
C ARG A 79 -12.30 -25.06 9.66
N SER A 80 -12.13 -25.32 10.95
CA SER A 80 -11.89 -26.66 11.47
C SER A 80 -13.14 -27.54 11.40
N SER A 81 -12.95 -28.84 11.58
CA SER A 81 -14.02 -29.85 11.51
C SER A 81 -15.06 -29.72 12.62
N ASP A 82 -14.69 -29.19 13.78
CA ASP A 82 -15.61 -28.91 14.89
C ASP A 82 -16.41 -27.60 14.68
N GLY A 83 -16.06 -26.81 13.66
CA GLY A 83 -16.75 -25.60 13.25
C GLY A 83 -16.06 -24.29 13.67
N ARG A 84 -14.93 -24.32 14.38
CA ARG A 84 -14.19 -23.12 14.77
C ARG A 84 -13.44 -22.50 13.60
N TYR A 85 -13.32 -21.17 13.63
CA TYR A 85 -12.44 -20.41 12.75
C TYR A 85 -11.06 -20.26 13.36
N LEU A 86 -10.04 -20.61 12.58
CA LEU A 86 -8.63 -20.57 12.92
C LEU A 86 -7.92 -19.51 12.07
N HIS A 87 -6.84 -18.97 12.62
CA HIS A 87 -5.98 -18.05 11.91
C HIS A 87 -5.12 -18.76 10.84
N THR A 88 -5.14 -18.23 9.62
CA THR A 88 -4.13 -18.47 8.58
C THR A 88 -3.08 -17.35 8.63
N PRO A 89 -1.96 -17.45 7.90
CA PRO A 89 -1.05 -16.31 7.75
C PRO A 89 -1.74 -15.03 7.24
N ALA A 90 -2.77 -15.15 6.40
CA ALA A 90 -3.51 -14.02 5.86
C ALA A 90 -4.38 -13.31 6.91
N SER A 91 -5.20 -14.04 7.70
CA SER A 91 -6.00 -13.39 8.76
C SER A 91 -5.14 -12.84 9.90
N ARG A 92 -3.93 -13.35 10.13
CA ARG A 92 -3.01 -12.75 11.11
C ARG A 92 -2.61 -11.32 10.72
N LEU A 93 -2.49 -11.02 9.42
CA LEU A 93 -2.27 -9.66 8.94
C LEU A 93 -3.46 -8.73 9.17
N LEU A 94 -4.63 -9.24 9.57
CA LEU A 94 -5.81 -8.42 9.87
C LEU A 94 -5.93 -8.09 11.37
N ARG A 95 -5.06 -8.63 12.23
CA ARG A 95 -5.05 -8.29 13.65
C ARG A 95 -4.51 -6.89 13.87
N SER A 96 -5.04 -6.17 14.85
CA SER A 96 -4.58 -4.82 15.21
C SER A 96 -3.18 -4.81 15.82
N ASP A 97 -2.77 -5.89 16.48
CA ASP A 97 -1.47 -6.05 17.14
C ASP A 97 -0.38 -6.67 16.24
N ALA A 98 -0.72 -7.09 15.01
CA ALA A 98 0.23 -7.75 14.14
C ALA A 98 1.30 -6.78 13.61
N PRO A 99 2.60 -7.15 13.69
CA PRO A 99 3.64 -6.46 12.95
C PRO A 99 3.32 -6.48 11.44
N GLY A 100 3.24 -5.30 10.83
CA GLY A 100 2.85 -5.18 9.42
C GLY A 100 1.36 -5.44 9.15
N SER A 101 0.49 -5.27 10.15
CA SER A 101 -0.97 -5.37 10.00
C SER A 101 -1.46 -4.57 8.79
N LEU A 102 -2.26 -5.23 7.95
CA LEU A 102 -2.99 -4.68 6.80
C LEU A 102 -4.42 -4.27 7.16
N ARG A 103 -4.82 -4.36 8.43
CA ARG A 103 -6.20 -4.06 8.86
C ARG A 103 -6.63 -2.67 8.42
N SER A 104 -5.81 -1.65 8.66
CA SER A 104 -6.12 -0.26 8.27
C SER A 104 -6.22 -0.09 6.76
N TYR A 105 -5.38 -0.78 5.98
CA TYR A 105 -5.45 -0.78 4.52
C TYR A 105 -6.76 -1.37 4.01
N VAL A 106 -7.18 -2.51 4.58
CA VAL A 106 -8.45 -3.16 4.25
C VAL A 106 -9.64 -2.27 4.63
N ARG A 107 -9.61 -1.63 5.80
CA ARG A 107 -10.65 -0.67 6.21
C ARG A 107 -10.72 0.51 5.25
N MET A 108 -9.57 1.06 4.84
CA MET A 108 -9.48 2.16 3.88
C MET A 108 -10.12 1.80 2.53
N ALA A 109 -9.78 0.64 1.97
CA ALA A 109 -10.39 0.15 0.72
C ALA A 109 -11.90 -0.08 0.83
N GLY A 110 -12.41 -0.25 2.05
CA GLY A 110 -13.82 -0.41 2.36
C GLY A 110 -14.60 0.87 2.60
N MET A 111 -13.95 2.04 2.66
CA MET A 111 -14.58 3.32 2.96
C MET A 111 -15.53 3.79 1.84
N PRO A 112 -16.61 4.52 2.18
CA PRO A 112 -17.52 5.10 1.18
C PRO A 112 -16.78 5.91 0.12
N ALA A 113 -15.84 6.78 0.52
CA ALA A 113 -15.05 7.60 -0.41
C ALA A 113 -14.32 6.81 -1.51
N PHE A 114 -13.86 5.60 -1.22
CA PHE A 114 -13.18 4.75 -2.21
C PHE A 114 -14.20 4.02 -3.08
N TRP A 115 -15.27 3.49 -2.47
CA TRP A 115 -16.32 2.78 -3.20
C TRP A 115 -17.15 3.66 -4.12
N ASP A 116 -17.47 4.88 -3.70
CA ASP A 116 -18.16 5.87 -4.53
C ASP A 116 -17.33 6.24 -5.75
N ALA A 117 -15.99 6.18 -5.65
CA ALA A 117 -15.10 6.34 -6.81
C ALA A 117 -15.35 5.26 -7.86
N PHE A 118 -15.49 4.01 -7.43
CA PHE A 118 -15.74 2.87 -8.31
C PHE A 118 -17.14 2.92 -8.92
N THR A 119 -18.15 3.31 -8.14
CA THR A 119 -19.53 3.48 -8.63
C THR A 119 -19.62 4.53 -9.74
N GLU A 120 -18.81 5.59 -9.66
CA GLU A 120 -18.79 6.68 -10.63
C GLU A 120 -17.98 6.38 -11.91
N LEU A 121 -17.31 5.22 -12.00
CA LEU A 121 -16.45 4.89 -13.14
C LEU A 121 -17.15 4.98 -14.48
N GLY A 122 -18.42 4.56 -14.57
CA GLY A 122 -19.19 4.65 -15.81
C GLY A 122 -19.33 6.09 -16.32
N ARG A 123 -19.53 7.05 -15.40
CA ARG A 123 -19.63 8.47 -15.74
C ARG A 123 -18.27 9.04 -16.12
N THR A 124 -17.23 8.75 -15.35
CA THR A 124 -15.86 9.23 -15.64
C THR A 124 -15.32 8.66 -16.95
N ALA A 125 -15.58 7.39 -17.24
CA ALA A 125 -15.21 6.75 -18.51
C ALA A 125 -15.90 7.42 -19.70
N ALA A 126 -17.15 7.87 -19.53
CA ALA A 126 -17.90 8.57 -20.58
C ALA A 126 -17.48 10.04 -20.77
N SER A 127 -17.05 10.72 -19.71
CA SER A 127 -16.78 12.17 -19.76
C SER A 127 -15.31 12.55 -19.86
N SER A 128 -14.37 11.61 -19.66
CA SER A 128 -12.90 11.84 -19.60
C SER A 128 -12.45 12.93 -18.59
N THR A 129 -13.36 13.42 -17.75
CA THR A 129 -13.08 14.45 -16.75
C THR A 129 -12.68 13.82 -15.42
N ARG A 130 -11.47 14.15 -14.96
CA ARG A 130 -10.99 13.81 -13.62
C ARG A 130 -11.88 14.53 -12.60
N ARG A 131 -12.57 13.76 -11.76
CA ARG A 131 -13.58 14.34 -10.86
C ARG A 131 -13.08 14.67 -9.46
N ARG A 132 -11.97 14.06 -9.04
CA ARG A 132 -11.30 14.36 -7.76
C ARG A 132 -9.85 14.65 -8.02
N ASP A 133 -9.42 15.85 -7.66
CA ASP A 133 -8.02 16.20 -7.50
C ASP A 133 -7.62 16.02 -6.02
N MET A 134 -6.32 16.18 -5.73
CA MET A 134 -5.82 16.07 -4.37
C MET A 134 -6.44 17.10 -3.42
N ALA A 135 -6.88 18.27 -3.91
CA ALA A 135 -7.54 19.29 -3.10
C ALA A 135 -8.90 18.79 -2.56
N SER A 136 -9.68 18.09 -3.39
CA SER A 136 -10.94 17.48 -2.97
C SER A 136 -10.79 16.39 -1.89
N LEU A 137 -9.64 15.69 -1.86
CA LEU A 137 -9.34 14.71 -0.80
C LEU A 137 -8.95 15.39 0.52
N VAL A 138 -8.22 16.51 0.47
CA VAL A 138 -7.85 17.29 1.66
C VAL A 138 -9.11 17.84 2.33
N GLU A 139 -10.02 18.45 1.56
CA GLU A 139 -11.29 18.96 2.08
C GLU A 139 -12.16 17.83 2.64
N TYR A 140 -12.20 16.68 1.96
CA TYR A 140 -12.94 15.50 2.43
C TYR A 140 -12.44 15.02 3.79
N PHE A 141 -11.12 14.85 3.95
CA PHE A 141 -10.55 14.37 5.20
C PHE A 141 -10.64 15.39 6.34
N ALA A 142 -10.64 16.69 6.04
CA ALA A 142 -10.94 17.71 7.03
C ALA A 142 -12.38 17.60 7.58
N ALA A 143 -13.33 17.20 6.73
CA ALA A 143 -14.72 16.97 7.13
C ALA A 143 -14.97 15.58 7.77
N HIS A 144 -14.10 14.60 7.54
CA HIS A 144 -14.25 13.21 8.01
C HIS A 144 -13.01 12.75 8.80
N PRO A 145 -12.82 13.21 10.05
CA PRO A 145 -11.60 12.97 10.82
C PRO A 145 -11.33 11.49 11.14
N GLU A 146 -12.39 10.68 11.35
CA GLU A 146 -12.23 9.23 11.58
C GLU A 146 -11.69 8.52 10.33
N GLU A 147 -12.24 8.88 9.17
CA GLU A 147 -11.80 8.39 7.86
C GLU A 147 -10.38 8.84 7.54
N ALA A 148 -10.02 10.07 7.89
CA ALA A 148 -8.66 10.59 7.78
C ALA A 148 -7.68 9.77 8.64
N ALA A 149 -8.06 9.41 9.86
CA ALA A 149 -7.24 8.58 10.73
C ALA A 149 -7.03 7.16 10.15
N ILE A 150 -8.09 6.54 9.59
CA ILE A 150 -7.99 5.24 8.90
C ILE A 150 -7.07 5.34 7.69
N PHE A 151 -7.24 6.36 6.86
CA PHE A 151 -6.39 6.60 5.69
C PHE A 151 -4.92 6.77 6.07
N ASN A 152 -4.62 7.60 7.07
CA ASN A 152 -3.26 7.80 7.56
C ASN A 152 -2.65 6.49 8.08
N ALA A 153 -3.41 5.73 8.88
CA ALA A 153 -2.96 4.42 9.37
C ALA A 153 -2.75 3.40 8.24
N ALA A 154 -3.59 3.44 7.19
CA ALA A 154 -3.47 2.60 6.02
C ALA A 154 -2.20 2.90 5.21
N MET A 155 -1.86 4.18 5.04
CA MET A 155 -0.63 4.58 4.35
C MET A 155 0.62 4.11 5.10
N VAL A 156 0.62 4.22 6.43
CA VAL A 156 1.70 3.68 7.28
C VAL A 156 1.79 2.15 7.16
N SER A 157 0.66 1.45 7.21
CA SER A 157 0.58 -0.01 7.04
C SER A 157 1.12 -0.47 5.68
N LYS A 158 0.65 0.14 4.58
CA LYS A 158 1.07 -0.19 3.21
C LYS A 158 2.59 -0.02 3.06
N SER A 159 3.11 1.10 3.59
CA SER A 159 4.54 1.37 3.61
C SER A 159 5.30 0.27 4.35
N ARG A 160 4.90 -0.08 5.59
CA ARG A 160 5.57 -1.14 6.37
C ARG A 160 5.59 -2.51 5.68
N ALA A 161 4.59 -2.83 4.86
CA ALA A 161 4.55 -4.10 4.13
C ALA A 161 5.50 -4.13 2.92
N VAL A 162 5.65 -3.02 2.20
CA VAL A 162 6.43 -2.96 0.95
C VAL A 162 7.90 -2.61 1.21
N LEU A 163 8.15 -1.69 2.13
CA LEU A 163 9.48 -1.11 2.35
C LEU A 163 10.57 -2.16 2.69
N PRO A 164 10.34 -3.19 3.54
CA PRO A 164 11.36 -4.19 3.84
C PRO A 164 11.79 -5.02 2.64
N ALA A 165 10.86 -5.30 1.71
CA ALA A 165 11.14 -6.03 0.47
C ALA A 165 11.95 -5.16 -0.49
N VAL A 166 11.58 -3.88 -0.66
CA VAL A 166 12.34 -2.93 -1.48
C VAL A 166 13.76 -2.75 -0.94
N ALA A 167 13.90 -2.54 0.38
CA ALA A 167 15.20 -2.39 1.04
C ALA A 167 16.05 -3.67 1.03
N ALA A 168 15.47 -4.85 0.71
CA ALA A 168 16.20 -6.11 0.56
C ALA A 168 16.45 -6.47 -0.91
N ALA A 169 15.73 -5.87 -1.85
CA ALA A 169 15.81 -6.19 -3.28
C ALA A 169 16.99 -5.54 -4.00
N TYR A 170 17.63 -4.55 -3.38
CA TYR A 170 18.73 -3.80 -3.96
C TYR A 170 19.91 -3.72 -3.00
N ASP A 171 21.12 -3.79 -3.53
CA ASP A 171 22.35 -3.62 -2.75
C ASP A 171 22.70 -2.13 -2.67
N PHE A 172 22.55 -1.58 -1.46
CA PHE A 172 22.78 -0.17 -1.17
C PHE A 172 24.20 0.09 -0.63
N ASP A 173 24.95 -0.94 -0.24
CA ASP A 173 26.28 -0.81 0.39
C ASP A 173 27.32 -0.03 -0.45
N PRO A 174 27.33 -0.10 -1.79
CA PRO A 174 28.28 0.65 -2.60
C PRO A 174 28.12 2.18 -2.53
N PHE A 175 27.00 2.69 -2.01
CA PHE A 175 26.66 4.11 -2.11
C PHE A 175 26.84 4.86 -0.78
N ALA A 176 27.83 5.77 -0.75
CA ALA A 176 28.10 6.58 0.44
C ALA A 176 27.02 7.64 0.71
N THR A 177 26.31 8.13 -0.31
CA THR A 177 25.24 9.14 -0.17
C THR A 177 24.05 8.76 -1.03
N ILE A 178 22.88 8.70 -0.40
CA ILE A 178 21.61 8.31 -1.00
C ILE A 178 20.63 9.49 -0.86
N VAL A 179 20.05 9.96 -1.96
CA VAL A 179 18.99 10.98 -1.96
C VAL A 179 17.65 10.30 -2.24
N ASP A 180 16.69 10.48 -1.34
CA ASP A 180 15.29 10.06 -1.53
C ASP A 180 14.48 11.29 -1.97
N VAL A 181 14.08 11.32 -3.25
CA VAL A 181 13.38 12.45 -3.86
C VAL A 181 11.88 12.19 -3.80
N GLY A 182 11.14 13.03 -3.07
CA GLY A 182 9.71 12.79 -2.86
C GLY A 182 9.42 11.63 -1.90
N GLY A 183 10.34 11.33 -0.97
CA GLY A 183 10.26 10.18 -0.06
C GLY A 183 9.24 10.33 1.09
N GLY A 184 8.36 11.34 1.05
CA GLY A 184 7.41 11.64 2.12
C GLY A 184 8.11 11.90 3.46
N ARG A 185 7.77 11.12 4.49
CA ARG A 185 8.40 11.22 5.84
C ARG A 185 9.70 10.39 5.99
N GLY A 186 10.23 9.87 4.88
CA GLY A 186 11.54 9.20 4.83
C GLY A 186 11.58 7.78 5.39
N HIS A 187 10.44 7.08 5.47
CA HIS A 187 10.38 5.72 6.04
C HIS A 187 11.29 4.73 5.31
N LEU A 188 11.34 4.77 3.96
CA LEU A 188 12.21 3.89 3.18
C LEU A 188 13.68 4.22 3.44
N LEU A 189 14.06 5.49 3.31
CA LEU A 189 15.42 5.92 3.50
C LEU A 189 15.93 5.60 4.92
N LYS A 190 15.12 5.79 5.97
CA LYS A 190 15.47 5.38 7.34
C LYS A 190 15.78 3.88 7.43
N LEU A 191 14.92 3.03 6.85
CA LEU A 191 15.13 1.58 6.83
C LEU A 191 16.38 1.18 6.02
N ILE A 192 16.66 1.86 4.91
CA ILE A 192 17.89 1.64 4.13
C ILE A 192 19.12 2.00 4.96
N LEU A 193 19.10 3.15 5.65
CA LEU A 193 20.21 3.59 6.48
C LEU A 193 20.47 2.67 7.67
N GLU A 194 19.43 2.09 8.27
CA GLU A 194 19.59 1.06 9.33
C GLU A 194 20.38 -0.17 8.83
N ARG A 195 20.26 -0.51 7.55
CA ARG A 195 20.93 -1.65 6.91
C ARG A 195 22.27 -1.30 6.26
N THR A 196 22.54 -0.02 6.02
CA THR A 196 23.77 0.48 5.39
C THR A 196 24.52 1.46 6.30
N PRO A 197 25.30 0.96 7.28
CA PRO A 197 25.91 1.81 8.31
C PRO A 197 26.88 2.87 7.76
N ALA A 198 27.49 2.62 6.60
CA ALA A 198 28.45 3.53 5.96
C ALA A 198 27.78 4.65 5.14
N ALA A 199 26.49 4.52 4.81
CA ALA A 199 25.78 5.49 4.01
C ALA A 199 25.27 6.66 4.84
N ARG A 200 25.12 7.82 4.22
CA ARG A 200 24.27 8.92 4.71
C ARG A 200 23.10 9.12 3.75
N GLY A 201 21.96 9.54 4.28
CA GLY A 201 20.75 9.81 3.52
C GLY A 201 20.41 11.29 3.50
N ILE A 202 19.82 11.72 2.39
CA ILE A 202 19.22 13.04 2.26
C ILE A 202 17.77 12.84 1.81
N LEU A 203 16.82 13.22 2.65
CA LEU A 203 15.40 13.25 2.29
C LEU A 203 15.11 14.61 1.65
N PHE A 204 14.78 14.61 0.36
CA PHE A 204 14.38 15.81 -0.37
C PHE A 204 12.87 15.79 -0.59
N GLU A 205 12.15 16.71 0.06
CA GLU A 205 10.69 16.79 0.03
C GLU A 205 10.20 18.23 0.18
N ARG A 206 8.91 18.45 -0.06
CA ARG A 206 8.28 19.77 0.07
C ARG A 206 8.41 20.28 1.52
N PRO A 207 8.52 21.61 1.72
CA PRO A 207 8.75 22.19 3.05
C PRO A 207 7.76 21.73 4.13
N HIS A 208 6.47 21.64 3.81
CA HIS A 208 5.45 21.21 4.77
C HIS A 208 5.55 19.72 5.13
N VAL A 209 6.08 18.87 4.24
CA VAL A 209 6.30 17.44 4.52
C VAL A 209 7.55 17.25 5.36
N ILE A 210 8.61 17.99 5.06
CA ILE A 210 9.85 18.00 5.86
C ILE A 210 9.60 18.48 7.29
N ALA A 211 8.73 19.47 7.49
CA ALA A 211 8.35 19.95 8.83
C ALA A 211 7.75 18.85 9.72
N ASP A 212 7.08 17.86 9.11
CA ASP A 212 6.47 16.71 9.78
C ASP A 212 7.41 15.48 9.84
N ALA A 213 8.59 15.54 9.23
CA ALA A 213 9.50 14.42 9.18
C ALA A 213 10.37 14.37 10.44
N GLU A 214 10.37 13.22 11.12
CA GLU A 214 11.23 13.04 12.30
C GLU A 214 12.70 12.90 11.88
N PRO A 215 13.63 13.61 12.54
CA PRO A 215 15.05 13.46 12.28
C PRO A 215 15.55 12.07 12.65
N ALA A 216 16.62 11.61 11.98
CA ALA A 216 17.26 10.33 12.27
C ALA A 216 18.79 10.44 12.12
N GLN A 217 19.52 9.51 12.71
CA GLN A 217 20.98 9.48 12.59
C GLN A 217 21.40 9.28 11.12
N ARG A 218 22.36 10.08 10.64
CA ARG A 218 22.84 10.10 9.23
C ARG A 218 21.76 10.48 8.20
N LEU A 219 20.64 11.03 8.64
CA LEU A 219 19.58 11.55 7.76
C LEU A 219 19.59 13.08 7.79
N GLU A 220 19.84 13.68 6.63
CA GLU A 220 19.64 15.10 6.38
C GLU A 220 18.24 15.34 5.82
N LEU A 221 17.54 16.36 6.32
CA LEU A 221 16.22 16.76 5.85
C LEU A 221 16.36 18.03 5.01
N VAL A 222 16.04 17.96 3.72
CA VAL A 222 16.17 19.07 2.76
C VAL A 222 14.79 19.41 2.20
N ALA A 223 14.32 20.61 2.54
CA ALA A 223 13.09 21.16 1.99
C ALA A 223 13.33 21.75 0.60
N GLY A 224 12.52 21.37 -0.38
CA GLY A 224 12.57 21.94 -1.73
C GLY A 224 11.48 21.40 -2.66
N ASP A 225 11.45 21.94 -3.87
CA ASP A 225 10.61 21.50 -4.99
C ASP A 225 11.51 20.98 -6.11
N PHE A 226 11.39 19.70 -6.47
CA PHE A 226 12.24 19.09 -7.50
C PHE A 226 12.00 19.65 -8.91
N PHE A 227 10.95 20.45 -9.12
CA PHE A 227 10.74 21.17 -10.38
C PHE A 227 11.46 22.52 -10.44
N ALA A 228 11.73 23.13 -9.29
CA ALA A 228 12.26 24.49 -9.19
C ALA A 228 13.71 24.52 -8.66
N ASP A 229 14.01 23.63 -7.71
CA ASP A 229 15.26 23.61 -6.96
C ASP A 229 16.23 22.55 -7.47
N ALA A 230 17.51 22.76 -7.20
CA ALA A 230 18.54 21.78 -7.49
C ALA A 230 18.48 20.63 -6.47
N LEU A 231 18.49 19.39 -6.97
CA LEU A 231 18.62 18.23 -6.10
C LEU A 231 20.06 18.12 -5.56
N PRO A 232 20.25 17.64 -4.31
CA PRO A 232 21.58 17.37 -3.76
C PRO A 232 22.35 16.34 -4.60
N ALA A 233 23.68 16.47 -4.65
CA ALA A 233 24.54 15.52 -5.34
C ALA A 233 24.69 14.21 -4.53
N ALA A 234 24.44 13.06 -5.16
CA ALA A 234 24.51 11.75 -4.51
C ALA A 234 24.95 10.64 -5.48
N GLY A 235 25.46 9.54 -4.91
CA GLY A 235 25.80 8.34 -5.69
C GLY A 235 24.57 7.53 -6.07
N LEU A 236 23.50 7.63 -5.29
CA LEU A 236 22.22 6.98 -5.54
C LEU A 236 21.07 7.98 -5.33
N TYR A 237 20.12 7.97 -6.26
CA TYR A 237 18.83 8.65 -6.16
C TYR A 237 17.73 7.61 -6.11
N LEU A 238 16.73 7.84 -5.27
CA LEU A 238 15.56 7.00 -5.11
C LEU A 238 14.30 7.80 -5.50
N LEU A 239 13.44 7.18 -6.30
CA LEU A 239 12.09 7.61 -6.61
C LEU A 239 11.17 6.41 -6.35
N MET A 240 10.36 6.46 -5.28
CA MET A 240 9.38 5.42 -4.97
C MET A 240 7.98 6.03 -4.96
N ASP A 241 7.07 5.47 -5.76
CA ASP A 241 5.69 5.94 -5.87
C ASP A 241 5.62 7.46 -6.15
N VAL A 242 6.45 7.96 -7.07
CA VAL A 242 6.55 9.39 -7.43
C VAL A 242 6.10 9.65 -8.86
N LEU A 243 6.57 8.84 -9.82
CA LEU A 243 6.41 9.14 -11.24
C LEU A 243 4.96 8.94 -11.70
N HIS A 244 4.22 8.01 -11.09
CA HIS A 244 2.84 7.72 -11.47
C HIS A 244 1.84 8.85 -11.18
N ASP A 245 2.23 9.84 -10.37
CA ASP A 245 1.41 11.01 -10.08
C ASP A 245 1.44 12.07 -11.18
N TRP A 246 2.37 11.95 -12.15
CA TRP A 246 2.64 12.95 -13.17
C TRP A 246 2.39 12.42 -14.58
N ASP A 247 2.12 13.35 -15.50
CA ASP A 247 2.15 13.06 -16.93
C ASP A 247 3.59 12.88 -17.43
N ASP A 248 3.75 12.46 -18.69
CA ASP A 248 5.06 12.21 -19.29
C ASP A 248 5.98 13.44 -19.24
N ALA A 249 5.41 14.64 -19.39
CA ALA A 249 6.15 15.89 -19.33
C ALA A 249 6.66 16.16 -17.90
N GLY A 250 5.82 15.97 -16.88
CA GLY A 250 6.19 16.07 -15.47
C GLY A 250 7.25 15.03 -15.10
N ALA A 251 7.04 13.76 -15.46
CA ALA A 251 7.99 12.68 -15.22
C ALA A 251 9.35 12.97 -15.88
N ALA A 252 9.37 13.42 -17.15
CA ALA A 252 10.61 13.79 -17.84
C ALA A 252 11.35 14.94 -17.14
N ARG A 253 10.64 15.92 -16.59
CA ARG A 253 11.24 17.03 -15.82
C ARG A 253 11.89 16.53 -14.53
N ILE A 254 11.23 15.62 -13.80
CA ILE A 254 11.75 15.00 -12.58
C ILE A 254 13.03 14.21 -12.88
N LEU A 255 12.97 13.33 -13.88
CA LEU A 255 14.13 12.55 -14.34
C LEU A 255 15.28 13.46 -14.80
N GLY A 256 14.94 14.57 -15.48
CA GLY A 256 15.90 15.59 -15.87
C GLY A 256 16.56 16.29 -14.68
N ALA A 257 15.82 16.57 -13.60
CA ALA A 257 16.37 17.14 -12.38
C ALA A 257 17.37 16.19 -11.70
N VAL A 258 17.01 14.91 -11.59
CA VAL A 258 17.93 13.87 -11.10
C VAL A 258 19.18 13.82 -11.97
N ARG A 259 19.03 13.80 -13.30
CA ARG A 259 20.15 13.74 -14.24
C ARG A 259 21.13 14.93 -14.10
N ARG A 260 20.63 16.13 -13.81
CA ARG A 260 21.47 17.33 -13.61
C ARG A 260 22.27 17.27 -12.31
N ALA A 261 21.70 16.71 -11.24
CA ALA A 261 22.37 16.59 -9.95
C ALA A 261 23.34 15.39 -9.88
N ALA A 262 23.07 14.35 -10.68
CA ALA A 262 23.78 13.08 -10.65
C ALA A 262 25.23 13.20 -11.17
N PRO A 263 26.25 12.95 -10.32
CA PRO A 263 27.64 12.88 -10.77
C PRO A 263 27.87 11.64 -11.67
N PRO A 264 29.00 11.59 -12.41
CA PRO A 264 29.38 10.40 -13.18
C PRO A 264 29.37 9.13 -12.32
N GLY A 265 28.74 8.07 -12.82
CA GLY A 265 28.63 6.79 -12.10
C GLY A 265 27.45 6.68 -11.14
N ALA A 266 26.72 7.77 -10.87
CA ALA A 266 25.52 7.72 -10.06
C ALA A 266 24.44 6.81 -10.66
N ARG A 267 23.52 6.36 -9.80
CA ARG A 267 22.38 5.51 -10.16
C ARG A 267 21.08 6.17 -9.72
N LEU A 268 20.02 5.89 -10.49
CA LEU A 268 18.65 6.20 -10.12
C LEU A 268 17.91 4.87 -9.96
N LEU A 269 17.33 4.64 -8.78
CA LEU A 269 16.46 3.52 -8.47
C LEU A 269 15.01 4.00 -8.50
N ILE A 270 14.21 3.38 -9.37
CA ILE A 270 12.78 3.67 -9.51
C ILE A 270 12.01 2.48 -8.96
N VAL A 271 11.11 2.75 -8.02
CA VAL A 271 10.25 1.75 -7.37
C VAL A 271 8.81 2.12 -7.66
N GLU A 272 8.23 1.45 -8.65
CA GLU A 272 6.88 1.72 -9.17
C GLU A 272 6.16 0.40 -9.50
N THR A 273 4.83 0.44 -9.53
CA THR A 273 4.05 -0.69 -10.04
C THR A 273 4.03 -0.66 -11.56
N LEU A 274 4.60 -1.68 -12.20
CA LEU A 274 4.58 -1.82 -13.65
C LEU A 274 3.37 -2.63 -14.11
N LEU A 275 2.67 -2.12 -15.13
CA LEU A 275 1.73 -2.92 -15.88
C LEU A 275 2.51 -3.87 -16.83
N PRO A 276 2.08 -5.13 -16.98
CA PRO A 276 2.68 -6.03 -17.98
C PRO A 276 2.57 -5.41 -19.38
N GLU A 277 3.63 -5.54 -20.19
CA GLU A 277 3.60 -5.12 -21.61
C GLU A 277 2.51 -5.85 -22.42
N THR A 278 2.11 -7.03 -21.95
CA THR A 278 1.01 -7.84 -22.48
C THR A 278 0.30 -8.53 -21.31
N PRO A 279 -0.88 -8.03 -20.88
CA PRO A 279 -1.68 -8.64 -19.82
C PRO A 279 -2.44 -9.88 -20.29
#